data_AF-A0A7S0ULQ0-F1
#
_entry.id   AF-A0A7S0ULQ0-F1
#
_cell.length_a   1.000
_cell.length_b   1.000
_cell.length_c   1.000
_cell.angle_alpha   90.00
_cell.angle_beta   90.00
_cell.angle_gamma   90.00
#
_symmetry.space_group_name_H-M   'P 1'
#
loop_
_entity.id
_entity.type
_entity.pdbx_description
1 polymer ?
#
loop_
_entity_poly.entity_id
_entity_poly.type
_entity_poly.pdbx_seq_one_letter_code
_entity_poly.pdbx_strand_id
1 'polypeptide(L)'
;MKIYCLYGVGVETERAFFYKRNPDGEVADPPFILDTTVEDPENGIVHGIKYSDGDGSVPLLSLGYMCAGPWSNPNSGLNPSGSEVIIREYQHRTEFLVEDPMRKGPNSAEHVDVLGNHDMLQDFVKIVSGVEVDSITNNIISDIEGIVKRIEDHPDGGLPLRK
;
A
#
# COMPACT_ATOMS: atom_id res chain seq x y z
N MET A 1 20.35 -14.13 1.85
CA MET A 1 19.58 -12.95 2.31
C MET A 1 18.26 -12.96 1.57
N LYS A 2 17.14 -12.70 2.25
CA LYS A 2 15.79 -12.61 1.66
C LYS A 2 15.16 -11.28 2.08
N ILE A 3 14.33 -10.71 1.22
CA ILE A 3 13.53 -9.49 1.48
C ILE A 3 12.08 -9.95 1.64
N TYR A 4 11.47 -9.64 2.79
CA TYR A 4 10.06 -9.92 3.05
C TYR A 4 9.28 -8.62 3.05
N CYS A 5 8.35 -8.48 2.13
CA CYS A 5 7.44 -7.34 2.04
C CYS A 5 6.10 -7.72 2.63
N LEU A 6 5.85 -7.27 3.86
CA LEU A 6 4.66 -7.58 4.65
C LEU A 6 3.80 -6.30 4.71
N TYR A 7 2.61 -6.29 4.13
CA TYR A 7 1.73 -5.10 4.15
C TYR A 7 0.26 -5.43 4.05
N GLY A 8 -0.59 -4.54 4.58
CA GLY A 8 -2.03 -4.64 4.50
C GLY A 8 -2.58 -4.14 3.16
N VAL A 9 -3.71 -4.71 2.73
CA VAL A 9 -4.44 -4.32 1.52
C VAL A 9 -5.95 -4.34 1.75
N GLY A 10 -6.70 -3.71 0.86
CA GLY A 10 -8.16 -3.68 0.89
C GLY A 10 -8.76 -2.60 1.79
N VAL A 11 -7.99 -1.56 2.12
CA VAL A 11 -8.46 -0.38 2.88
C VAL A 11 -8.43 0.85 1.97
N GLU A 12 -9.54 1.59 1.91
CA GLU A 12 -9.58 2.86 1.18
C GLU A 12 -8.54 3.83 1.73
N THR A 13 -7.61 4.25 0.87
CA THR A 13 -6.47 5.06 1.23
C THR A 13 -6.38 6.31 0.36
N GLU A 14 -6.13 7.45 0.99
CA GLU A 14 -6.02 8.74 0.31
C GLU A 14 -4.86 8.76 -0.70
N ARG A 15 -5.14 9.21 -1.92
CA ARG A 15 -4.19 9.17 -3.05
C ARG A 15 -3.94 10.53 -3.68
N ALA A 16 -4.92 11.42 -3.66
CA ALA A 16 -4.80 12.80 -4.13
C ALA A 16 -5.89 13.68 -3.51
N PHE A 17 -5.65 14.99 -3.49
CA PHE A 17 -6.57 15.99 -2.94
C PHE A 17 -6.83 17.07 -3.97
N PHE A 18 -8.09 17.51 -4.05
CA PHE A 18 -8.51 18.62 -4.89
C PHE A 18 -8.53 19.90 -4.05
N TYR A 19 -7.80 20.92 -4.49
CA TYR A 19 -7.72 22.20 -3.80
C TYR A 19 -8.33 23.31 -4.64
N LYS A 20 -8.96 24.28 -3.98
CA LYS A 20 -9.42 25.54 -4.57
C LYS A 20 -8.80 26.73 -3.86
N ARG A 21 -8.78 27.89 -4.53
CA ARG A 21 -8.32 29.13 -3.91
C ARG A 21 -9.19 29.48 -2.72
N ASN A 22 -8.58 29.96 -1.64
CA ASN A 22 -9.31 30.40 -0.47
C ASN A 22 -10.21 31.60 -0.83
N PRO A 23 -11.54 31.53 -0.58
CA PRO A 23 -12.46 32.63 -0.88
C PRO A 23 -12.21 33.88 -0.02
N ASP A 24 -11.49 33.75 1.11
CA ASP A 24 -11.18 34.87 2.03
C ASP A 24 -10.18 35.89 1.45
N GLY A 25 -9.71 35.71 0.21
CA GLY A 25 -8.97 36.71 -0.58
C GLY A 25 -7.49 36.39 -0.78
N GLU A 26 -6.77 37.26 -1.51
CA GLU A 26 -5.35 37.04 -1.90
C GLU A 26 -4.38 36.98 -0.71
N VAL A 27 -4.80 37.45 0.47
CA VAL A 27 -3.99 37.53 1.70
C VAL A 27 -4.33 36.38 2.67
N ALA A 28 -5.23 35.48 2.31
CA ALA A 28 -5.64 34.39 3.19
C ALA A 28 -4.52 33.35 3.36
N ASP A 29 -4.30 32.92 4.61
CA ASP A 29 -3.38 31.86 5.00
C ASP A 29 -4.18 30.71 5.63
N PRO A 30 -4.28 29.52 4.97
CA PRO A 30 -3.62 29.15 3.72
C PRO A 30 -4.30 29.72 2.45
N PRO A 31 -3.53 29.93 1.35
CA PRO A 31 -4.04 30.47 0.09
C PRO A 31 -4.92 29.47 -0.70
N PHE A 32 -4.82 28.19 -0.37
CA PHE A 32 -5.64 27.12 -0.93
C PHE A 32 -6.29 26.33 0.19
N ILE A 33 -7.54 25.91 -0.03
CA ILE A 33 -8.31 25.07 0.87
C ILE A 33 -8.78 23.84 0.11
N LEU A 34 -9.07 22.75 0.84
CA LEU A 34 -9.64 21.54 0.25
C LEU A 34 -10.97 21.89 -0.42
N ASP A 35 -11.14 21.49 -1.68
CA ASP A 35 -12.39 21.67 -2.39
C ASP A 35 -13.31 20.49 -2.13
N THR A 36 -14.04 20.57 -1.02
CA THR A 36 -15.03 19.54 -0.63
C THR A 36 -16.25 19.46 -1.56
N THR A 37 -16.33 20.30 -2.61
CA THR A 37 -17.43 20.27 -3.58
C THR A 37 -17.16 19.35 -4.77
N VAL A 38 -15.92 18.87 -4.93
CA VAL A 38 -15.57 17.90 -5.97
C VAL A 38 -16.02 16.51 -5.53
N GLU A 39 -16.95 15.94 -6.28
CA GLU A 39 -17.52 14.60 -6.07
C GLU A 39 -17.47 13.83 -7.39
N ASP A 40 -16.88 12.64 -7.37
CA ASP A 40 -16.88 11.70 -8.50
C ASP A 40 -16.74 10.27 -7.96
N PRO A 41 -17.85 9.67 -7.50
CA PRO A 41 -17.84 8.34 -6.88
C PRO A 41 -17.36 7.23 -7.83
N GLU A 42 -17.55 7.38 -9.14
CA GLU A 42 -17.10 6.38 -10.13
C GLU A 42 -15.56 6.28 -10.18
N ASN A 43 -14.87 7.40 -9.92
CA ASN A 43 -13.41 7.46 -9.85
C ASN A 43 -12.86 7.46 -8.43
N GLY A 44 -13.69 7.14 -7.42
CA GLY A 44 -13.32 7.06 -6.01
C GLY A 44 -13.00 8.41 -5.39
N ILE A 45 -13.67 9.48 -5.82
CA ILE A 45 -13.48 10.83 -5.29
C ILE A 45 -14.68 11.22 -4.43
N VAL A 46 -14.41 11.49 -3.15
CA VAL A 46 -15.42 11.92 -2.17
C VAL A 46 -14.88 13.13 -1.42
N HIS A 47 -15.67 14.20 -1.33
CA HIS A 47 -15.28 15.43 -0.64
C HIS A 47 -13.93 16.02 -1.06
N GLY A 48 -13.59 15.95 -2.34
CA GLY A 48 -12.32 16.42 -2.86
C GLY A 48 -11.12 15.54 -2.49
N ILE A 49 -11.34 14.31 -2.03
CA ILE A 49 -10.29 13.33 -1.73
C ILE A 49 -10.45 12.16 -2.70
N LYS A 50 -9.40 11.86 -3.46
CA LYS A 50 -9.32 10.67 -4.30
C LYS A 50 -8.77 9.51 -3.49
N TYR A 51 -9.51 8.41 -3.41
CA TYR A 51 -9.10 7.19 -2.75
C TYR A 51 -8.55 6.15 -3.74
N SER A 52 -7.72 5.26 -3.22
CA SER A 52 -7.24 4.05 -3.89
C SER A 52 -7.05 2.93 -2.86
N ASP A 53 -6.75 1.71 -3.31
CA ASP A 53 -6.38 0.63 -2.40
C ASP A 53 -5.10 0.93 -1.61
N GLY A 54 -4.97 0.35 -0.41
CA GLY A 54 -3.84 0.49 0.51
C GLY A 54 -4.18 0.00 1.92
N ASP A 55 -3.53 0.57 2.93
CA ASP A 55 -3.69 0.22 4.36
C ASP A 55 -4.40 1.32 5.18
N GLY A 56 -5.04 2.28 4.52
CA GLY A 56 -5.72 3.43 5.15
C GLY A 56 -4.81 4.61 5.44
N SER A 57 -3.50 4.50 5.19
CA SER A 57 -2.55 5.63 5.29
C SER A 57 -1.57 5.67 4.12
N VAL A 58 -1.07 4.51 3.69
CA VAL A 58 -0.11 4.35 2.61
C VAL A 58 -0.79 3.63 1.44
N PRO A 59 -0.83 4.24 0.23
CA PRO A 59 -1.50 3.62 -0.91
C PRO A 59 -0.73 2.37 -1.36
N LEU A 60 -1.44 1.40 -1.92
CA LEU A 60 -0.91 0.13 -2.44
C LEU A 60 0.29 0.32 -3.36
N LEU A 61 0.24 1.36 -4.21
CA LEU A 61 1.35 1.76 -5.07
C LEU A 61 2.65 1.93 -4.27
N SER A 62 2.61 2.60 -3.13
CA SER A 62 3.79 2.82 -2.30
C SER A 62 4.17 1.59 -1.48
N LEU A 63 3.19 0.78 -1.05
CA LEU A 63 3.43 -0.43 -0.26
C LEU A 63 4.13 -1.52 -1.08
N GLY A 64 3.64 -1.77 -2.30
CA GLY A 64 3.99 -2.97 -3.06
C GLY A 64 4.92 -2.75 -4.25
N TYR A 65 5.02 -1.53 -4.81
CA TYR A 65 5.65 -1.33 -6.13
C TYR A 65 7.09 -1.82 -6.18
N MET A 66 7.89 -1.47 -5.17
CA MET A 66 9.29 -1.86 -5.12
C MET A 66 9.46 -3.38 -5.06
N CYS A 67 8.61 -4.05 -4.28
CA CYS A 67 8.68 -5.48 -4.07
C CYS A 67 8.21 -6.26 -5.31
N ALA A 68 7.06 -5.89 -5.89
CA ALA A 68 6.49 -6.56 -7.04
C ALA A 68 7.23 -6.25 -8.35
N GLY A 69 7.82 -5.06 -8.47
CA GLY A 69 8.52 -4.61 -9.67
C GLY A 69 10.04 -4.61 -9.48
N PRO A 70 10.66 -3.44 -9.26
CA PRO A 70 12.11 -3.30 -9.33
C PRO A 70 12.95 -4.30 -8.53
N TRP A 71 12.59 -4.63 -7.29
CA TRP A 71 13.41 -5.56 -6.51
C TRP A 71 13.28 -7.01 -6.96
N SER A 72 12.13 -7.39 -7.51
CA SER A 72 11.91 -8.73 -8.07
C SER A 72 12.43 -8.86 -9.50
N ASN A 73 12.60 -7.76 -10.23
CA ASN A 73 13.13 -7.75 -11.59
C ASN A 73 14.67 -7.74 -11.61
N PRO A 74 15.34 -8.81 -12.09
CA PRO A 74 16.82 -8.86 -12.13
C PRO A 74 17.46 -7.77 -13.00
N ASN A 75 16.72 -7.24 -13.98
CA ASN A 75 17.23 -6.25 -14.93
C ASN A 75 17.11 -4.80 -14.42
N SER A 76 16.41 -4.57 -13.31
CA SER A 76 16.17 -3.24 -12.74
C SER A 76 17.46 -2.55 -12.26
N GLY A 77 18.44 -3.34 -11.83
CA GLY A 77 19.61 -2.85 -11.10
C GLY A 77 19.33 -2.32 -9.69
N LEU A 78 18.09 -2.43 -9.19
CA LEU A 78 17.67 -1.95 -7.86
C LEU A 78 17.71 -3.03 -6.76
N ASN A 79 18.00 -4.28 -7.12
CA ASN A 79 18.35 -5.38 -6.21
C ASN A 79 19.69 -6.00 -6.63
N PRO A 80 20.82 -5.32 -6.37
CA PRO A 80 22.13 -5.72 -6.89
C PRO A 80 22.64 -7.05 -6.33
N SER A 81 22.17 -7.47 -5.16
CA SER A 81 22.52 -8.76 -4.57
C SER A 81 21.67 -9.92 -5.09
N GLY A 82 20.62 -9.65 -5.88
CA GLY A 82 19.67 -10.67 -6.31
C GLY A 82 19.00 -11.38 -5.14
N SER A 83 18.75 -10.67 -4.04
CA SER A 83 18.07 -11.23 -2.87
C SER A 83 16.66 -11.67 -3.27
N GLU A 84 16.24 -12.87 -2.86
CA GLU A 84 14.87 -13.34 -3.06
C GLU A 84 13.89 -12.37 -2.38
N VAL A 85 12.85 -11.94 -3.11
CA VAL A 85 11.80 -11.06 -2.61
C VAL A 85 10.52 -11.86 -2.44
N ILE A 86 9.95 -11.84 -1.24
CA ILE A 86 8.72 -12.54 -0.89
C ILE A 86 7.69 -11.50 -0.45
N ILE A 87 6.52 -11.50 -1.10
CA ILE A 87 5.42 -10.57 -0.87
C ILE A 87 4.33 -11.28 -0.09
N ARG A 88 3.92 -10.68 1.04
CA ARG A 88 2.82 -11.15 1.88
C ARG A 88 1.83 -10.03 2.07
N GLU A 89 0.73 -10.12 1.35
CA GLU A 89 -0.41 -9.22 1.52
C GLU A 89 -1.39 -9.79 2.55
N TYR A 90 -1.87 -8.92 3.43
CA TYR A 90 -2.88 -9.23 4.43
C TYR A 90 -4.16 -8.49 4.09
N GLN A 91 -5.20 -9.24 3.70
CA GLN A 91 -6.51 -8.68 3.39
C GLN A 91 -7.15 -8.11 4.65
N HIS A 92 -7.47 -6.82 4.65
CA HIS A 92 -8.22 -6.20 5.74
C HIS A 92 -9.58 -6.89 5.90
N ARG A 93 -9.88 -7.34 7.12
CA ARG A 93 -11.21 -7.79 7.53
C ARG A 93 -11.57 -7.14 8.86
N THR A 94 -12.63 -6.33 8.84
CA THR A 94 -13.17 -5.75 10.05
C THR A 94 -13.97 -6.82 10.80
N GLU A 95 -13.54 -7.12 12.02
CA GLU A 95 -14.25 -8.01 12.94
C GLU A 95 -14.39 -7.29 14.27
N PHE A 96 -15.60 -7.26 14.82
CA PHE A 96 -15.81 -6.72 16.16
C PHE A 96 -15.55 -7.82 17.19
N LEU A 97 -14.55 -7.63 18.05
CA LEU A 97 -14.32 -8.48 19.22
C LEU A 97 -14.50 -7.66 20.49
N VAL A 98 -15.32 -8.16 21.41
CA VAL A 98 -15.54 -7.53 22.73
C VAL A 98 -14.24 -7.47 23.54
N GLU A 99 -13.33 -8.43 23.33
CA GLU A 99 -12.05 -8.55 24.03
C GLU A 99 -10.96 -7.60 23.50
N ASP A 100 -11.09 -7.11 22.26
CA ASP A 100 -10.21 -6.10 21.67
C ASP A 100 -11.06 -4.99 21.04
N PRO A 101 -11.73 -4.15 21.84
CA PRO A 101 -12.66 -3.14 21.33
C PRO A 101 -11.96 -1.96 20.65
N MET A 102 -10.63 -1.84 20.80
CA MET A 102 -9.84 -0.74 20.22
C MET A 102 -9.26 -1.10 18.86
N ARG A 103 -9.05 -2.39 18.57
CA ARG A 103 -8.68 -2.85 17.23
C ARG A 103 -9.89 -3.27 16.42
N LYS A 104 -9.79 -3.17 15.10
CA LYS A 104 -10.83 -3.65 14.16
C LYS A 104 -10.82 -5.17 13.96
N GLY A 105 -10.39 -5.91 14.99
CA GLY A 105 -10.28 -7.37 14.99
C GLY A 105 -8.89 -7.89 14.65
N PRO A 106 -8.69 -9.22 14.77
CA PRO A 106 -7.39 -9.89 14.65
C PRO A 106 -6.88 -9.97 13.20
N ASN A 107 -7.77 -9.67 12.25
CA ASN A 107 -7.50 -9.67 10.82
C ASN A 107 -7.51 -8.24 10.23
N SER A 108 -7.49 -7.22 11.09
CA SER A 108 -7.33 -5.84 10.64
C SER A 108 -5.98 -5.68 9.96
N ALA A 109 -5.97 -5.03 8.80
CA ALA A 109 -4.76 -4.73 8.03
C ALA A 109 -4.62 -3.22 7.78
N GLU A 110 -5.20 -2.39 8.66
CA GLU A 110 -4.92 -0.95 8.64
C GLU A 110 -3.48 -0.66 9.08
N HIS A 111 -2.98 0.50 8.70
CA HIS A 111 -1.57 0.89 8.81
C HIS A 111 -0.92 0.57 10.17
N VAL A 112 -1.62 0.85 11.28
CA VAL A 112 -1.13 0.55 12.64
C VAL A 112 -1.59 -0.83 13.12
N ASP A 113 -2.83 -1.21 12.81
CA ASP A 113 -3.44 -2.46 13.25
C ASP A 113 -2.77 -3.70 12.68
N VAL A 114 -2.12 -3.60 11.52
CA VAL A 114 -1.41 -4.71 10.88
C VAL A 114 -0.37 -5.34 11.81
N LEU A 115 0.21 -4.58 12.75
CA LEU A 115 1.13 -5.10 13.77
C LEU A 115 0.47 -6.07 14.76
N GLY A 116 -0.85 -6.02 14.90
CA GLY A 116 -1.66 -6.96 15.67
C GLY A 116 -2.32 -8.05 14.82
N ASN A 117 -2.12 -8.03 13.50
CA ASN A 117 -2.71 -9.00 12.59
C ASN A 117 -2.13 -10.40 12.85
N HIS A 118 -2.99 -11.40 13.06
CA HIS A 118 -2.57 -12.75 13.44
C HIS A 118 -1.72 -13.42 12.36
N ASP A 119 -2.12 -13.33 11.10
CA ASP A 119 -1.39 -13.93 9.98
C ASP A 119 -0.03 -13.24 9.81
N MET A 120 0.02 -11.91 9.93
CA MET A 120 1.27 -11.15 9.86
C MET A 120 2.22 -11.50 11.00
N LEU A 121 1.72 -11.56 12.22
CA LEU A 121 2.52 -11.93 13.39
C LEU A 121 3.03 -13.38 13.29
N GLN A 122 2.22 -14.30 12.77
CA GLN A 122 2.65 -15.68 12.54
C GLN A 122 3.80 -15.73 11.51
N ASP A 123 3.67 -15.02 10.39
CA ASP A 123 4.72 -14.95 9.38
C ASP A 123 5.98 -14.28 9.93
N PHE A 124 5.84 -13.19 10.67
CA PHE A 124 6.96 -12.49 11.33
C PHE A 124 7.71 -13.41 12.30
N VAL A 125 7.00 -14.13 13.19
CA VAL A 125 7.62 -15.06 14.14
C VAL A 125 8.35 -16.19 13.42
N LYS A 126 7.76 -16.76 12.36
CA LYS A 126 8.43 -17.79 11.53
C LYS A 126 9.71 -17.26 10.89
N ILE A 127 9.69 -16.04 10.36
CA ILE A 127 10.85 -15.39 9.74
C ILE A 127 11.97 -15.16 10.77
N VAL A 128 11.67 -14.54 11.92
CA VAL A 128 12.72 -14.19 12.89
C VAL A 128 13.25 -15.38 13.69
N SER A 129 12.43 -16.42 13.89
CA SER A 129 12.85 -17.65 14.57
C SER A 129 13.57 -18.63 13.66
N GLY A 130 13.38 -18.52 12.34
CA GLY A 130 13.86 -19.50 11.35
C GLY A 130 13.09 -20.82 11.35
N VAL A 131 12.02 -20.94 12.15
CA VAL A 131 11.17 -22.14 12.20
C VAL A 131 10.13 -22.05 11.10
N GLU A 132 10.06 -23.10 10.26
CA GLU A 132 9.12 -23.18 9.13
C GLU A 132 9.20 -21.98 8.15
N VAL A 133 10.36 -21.31 8.08
CA VAL A 133 10.53 -20.12 7.23
C VAL A 133 10.29 -20.42 5.74
N ASP A 134 10.58 -21.65 5.30
CA ASP A 134 10.34 -22.10 3.93
C ASP A 134 8.84 -22.28 3.60
N SER A 135 7.95 -22.27 4.60
CA SER A 135 6.50 -22.25 4.39
C SER A 135 5.99 -20.88 3.93
N ILE A 136 6.78 -19.82 4.14
CA ILE A 136 6.41 -18.44 3.78
C ILE A 136 6.65 -18.24 2.28
N THR A 137 5.56 -18.17 1.52
CA THR A 137 5.57 -17.99 0.06
C THR A 137 4.75 -16.77 -0.35
N ASN A 138 4.93 -16.33 -1.60
CA ASN A 138 4.21 -15.19 -2.15
C ASN A 138 2.69 -15.36 -1.99
N ASN A 139 2.05 -14.33 -1.46
CA ASN A 139 0.61 -14.19 -1.40
C ASN A 139 0.25 -12.77 -1.82
N ILE A 140 -0.23 -12.64 -3.06
CA ILE A 140 -0.64 -11.39 -3.69
C ILE A 140 -2.14 -11.50 -3.96
N ILE A 141 -2.90 -10.56 -3.41
CA ILE A 141 -4.35 -10.47 -3.42
C ILE A 141 -4.78 -9.24 -4.26
N SER A 142 -4.00 -8.17 -4.20
CA SER A 142 -4.24 -6.86 -4.83
C SER A 142 -3.84 -6.82 -6.32
N ASP A 143 -4.16 -5.70 -6.99
CA ASP A 143 -3.73 -5.42 -8.38
C ASP A 143 -2.29 -4.88 -8.48
N ILE A 144 -1.41 -5.17 -7.51
CA ILE A 144 -0.06 -4.57 -7.50
C ILE A 144 0.77 -4.94 -8.75
N GLU A 145 0.67 -6.17 -9.25
CA GLU A 145 1.36 -6.59 -10.47
C GLU A 145 0.83 -5.83 -11.70
N GLY A 146 -0.48 -5.58 -11.75
CA GLY A 146 -1.09 -4.76 -12.79
C GLY A 146 -0.65 -3.29 -12.71
N ILE A 147 -0.51 -2.74 -11.50
CA ILE A 147 0.05 -1.40 -11.27
C ILE A 147 1.49 -1.32 -11.78
N VAL A 148 2.34 -2.29 -11.44
CA VAL A 148 3.73 -2.35 -11.90
C VAL A 148 3.77 -2.35 -13.42
N LYS A 149 2.99 -3.23 -14.07
CA LYS A 149 2.94 -3.31 -15.53
C LYS A 149 2.50 -1.98 -16.16
N ARG A 150 1.46 -1.32 -15.64
CA ARG A 150 1.01 -0.02 -16.15
C ARG A 150 2.08 1.06 -16.03
N ILE A 151 2.91 1.01 -15.00
CA ILE A 151 4.02 1.95 -14.82
C ILE A 151 5.15 1.65 -15.82
N GLU A 152 5.49 0.38 -16.02
CA GLU A 152 6.53 -0.03 -16.97
C GLU A 152 6.14 0.24 -18.43
N ASP A 153 4.86 0.07 -18.77
CA ASP A 153 4.33 0.33 -20.11
C ASP A 153 4.16 1.83 -20.40
N HIS A 154 4.24 2.70 -19.39
CA HIS A 154 4.02 4.13 -19.55
C HIS A 154 5.25 4.82 -20.19
N PRO A 155 5.08 5.68 -21.21
CA PRO A 155 6.21 6.32 -21.91
C PRO A 155 7.18 7.09 -21.01
N ASP A 156 6.63 7.75 -19.98
CA ASP A 156 7.38 8.50 -18.96
C ASP A 156 7.48 7.73 -17.62
N GLY A 157 7.11 6.45 -17.59
CA GLY A 157 7.10 5.62 -16.39
C GLY A 157 8.18 4.54 -16.41
N GLY A 158 8.26 3.79 -15.31
CA GLY A 158 9.18 2.66 -15.17
C GLY A 158 10.64 3.07 -14.96
N LEU A 159 11.51 2.06 -14.83
CA LEU A 159 12.95 2.28 -14.80
C LEU A 159 13.45 2.50 -16.22
N PRO A 160 14.37 3.46 -16.44
CA PRO A 160 14.96 3.65 -17.75
C PRO A 160 15.60 2.33 -18.21
N LEU A 161 15.21 1.87 -19.40
CA LEU A 161 15.82 0.70 -20.03
C LEU A 161 17.34 0.92 -20.08
N ARG A 162 18.09 0.11 -19.33
CA ARG A 162 19.55 0.09 -19.45
C ARG A 162 19.88 -0.33 -20.88
N LYS A 163 20.48 0.59 -21.64
CA LYS A 163 21.05 0.30 -22.97
C LYS A 163 22.22 -0.66 -22.86
#